data_AF-A0A7C3GD00-F1
#
_entry.id   AF-A0A7C3GD00-F1
#
_cell.length_a   1.000
_cell.length_b   1.000
_cell.length_c   1.000
_cell.angle_alpha   90.00
_cell.angle_beta   90.00
_cell.angle_gamma   90.00
#
_symmetry.space_group_name_H-M   'P 1'
#
loop_
_entity.id
_entity.type
_entity.pdbx_description
1 polymer ?
#
loop_
_entity_poly.entity_id
_entity_poly.type
_entity_poly.pdbx_seq_one_letter_code
_entity_poly.pdbx_strand_id
1 'polypeptide(L)' 'MTQKYDIPDDNSLLILDDDGPFRIRLGRALTARGFDVVLAESIAQASHMVKTNPPA' A
#
# COMPACT_ATOMS: atom_id res chain seq x y z
N MET A 1 -0.16 -23.78 -3.46
CA MET A 1 1.16 -23.39 -3.98
C MET A 1 1.46 -22.00 -3.46
N THR A 2 2.46 -21.84 -2.59
CA THR A 2 2.84 -20.50 -2.11
C THR A 2 3.66 -19.83 -3.21
N GLN A 3 3.07 -18.88 -3.95
CA GLN A 3 3.87 -18.06 -4.86
C GLN A 3 4.84 -17.23 -4.03
N LYS A 4 6.12 -17.33 -4.36
CA LYS A 4 7.18 -16.51 -3.78
C LYS A 4 7.37 -15.30 -4.70
N TYR A 5 7.01 -14.12 -4.21
CA TYR A 5 7.27 -12.86 -4.89
C TYR A 5 8.70 -12.41 -4.57
N ASP A 6 9.37 -11.81 -5.54
CA ASP A 6 10.61 -11.09 -5.32
C ASP A 6 10.23 -9.69 -4.80
N ILE A 7 10.41 -9.46 -3.50
CA ILE A 7 9.99 -8.23 -2.82
C ILE A 7 11.27 -7.51 -2.37
N PRO A 8 11.40 -6.20 -2.61
CA PRO A 8 12.55 -5.44 -2.13
C PRO A 8 12.64 -5.45 -0.60
N ASP A 9 13.83 -5.16 -0.08
CA ASP A 9 14.07 -5.03 1.38
C ASP A 9 13.17 -3.95 2.01
N ASP A 10 12.95 -2.85 1.29
CA ASP A 10 11.87 -1.91 1.59
C ASP A 10 10.60 -2.33 0.86
N ASN A 11 9.68 -2.93 1.61
CA ASN A 11 8.42 -3.42 1.12
C ASN A 11 7.24 -2.48 1.45
N SER A 12 7.53 -1.23 1.84
CA SER A 12 6.50 -0.24 2.14
C SER A 12 5.80 0.25 0.87
N LEU A 13 4.47 0.45 0.95
CA LEU A 13 3.66 0.82 -0.21
C LEU A 13 2.45 1.66 0.21
N LEU A 14 2.23 2.78 -0.47
CA LEU A 14 1.04 3.63 -0.29
C LEU A 14 0.09 3.49 -1.48
N ILE A 15 -1.18 3.15 -1.21
CA ILE A 15 -2.25 3.14 -2.21
C ILE A 15 -3.16 4.34 -1.98
N LEU A 16 -3.26 5.21 -2.97
CA LEU A 16 -4.28 6.26 -3.04
C LEU A 16 -5.29 5.91 -4.13
N ASP A 17 -6.56 5.82 -3.75
CA ASP A 17 -7.66 5.54 -4.67
C ASP A 17 -8.97 6.08 -4.07
N ASP A 18 -9.89 6.60 -4.89
CA ASP A 18 -11.16 7.17 -4.44
C ASP A 18 -12.26 6.11 -4.22
N ASP A 19 -12.09 4.89 -4.75
CA ASP A 19 -12.99 3.76 -4.53
C ASP A 19 -12.56 2.96 -3.28
N GLY A 20 -13.34 3.09 -2.19
CA GLY A 20 -13.10 2.38 -0.93
C GLY A 20 -13.03 0.86 -1.06
N PRO A 21 -14.07 0.19 -1.61
CA PRO A 21 -14.05 -1.25 -1.87
C PRO A 21 -12.84 -1.72 -2.67
N PHE A 22 -12.46 -1.01 -3.74
CA PHE A 22 -11.29 -1.37 -4.56
C PHE A 22 -9.99 -1.22 -3.77
N ARG A 23 -9.79 -0.07 -3.13
CA ARG A 23 -8.63 0.24 -2.28
C ARG A 23 -8.40 -0.83 -1.21
N ILE A 24 -9.46 -1.25 -0.52
CA ILE A 24 -9.38 -2.29 0.52
C ILE A 24 -9.02 -3.65 -0.08
N ARG A 25 -9.62 -4.03 -1.21
CA ARG A 25 -9.31 -5.30 -1.88
C ARG A 25 -7.86 -5.35 -2.36
N LEU A 26 -7.38 -4.26 -2.97
CA LEU A 26 -6.00 -4.15 -3.43
C LEU A 26 -5.02 -4.22 -2.26
N GLY A 27 -5.29 -3.48 -1.17
CA GLY A 27 -4.47 -3.50 0.04
C GLY A 27 -4.33 -4.90 0.61
N ARG A 28 -5.45 -5.60 0.83
CA ARG A 28 -5.45 -7.00 1.31
C ARG A 28 -4.63 -7.92 0.41
N ALA A 29 -4.77 -7.75 -0.90
CA ALA A 29 -4.06 -8.58 -1.86
C ALA A 29 -2.55 -8.31 -1.83
N LEU A 30 -2.09 -7.07 -1.69
CA LEU A 30 -0.66 -6.74 -1.61
C LEU A 30 -0.05 -7.12 -0.26
N THR A 31 -0.78 -6.93 0.84
CA THR A 31 -0.36 -7.43 2.17
C THR A 31 -0.20 -8.96 2.15
N ALA A 32 -1.12 -9.70 1.54
CA ALA A 32 -0.99 -11.15 1.38
C ALA A 32 0.22 -11.58 0.53
N ARG A 33 0.74 -10.66 -0.30
CA ARG A 33 1.95 -10.88 -1.09
C ARG A 33 3.24 -10.51 -0.35
N GLY A 34 3.15 -9.82 0.80
CA GLY A 34 4.29 -9.48 1.65
C GLY A 34 4.68 -8.00 1.66
N PHE A 35 3.85 -7.11 1.13
CA PHE A 35 4.06 -5.65 1.25
C PHE A 35 3.50 -5.09 2.56
N ASP A 36 4.16 -4.08 3.12
CA ASP A 36 3.60 -3.24 4.19
C ASP A 36 2.80 -2.10 3.56
N VAL A 37 1.48 -2.19 3.63
CA VAL A 37 0.58 -1.36 2.83
C VAL A 37 -0.15 -0.33 3.67
N VAL A 38 -0.06 0.93 3.27
CA VAL A 38 -0.84 2.05 3.79
C VAL A 38 -1.88 2.47 2.77
N LEU A 39 -3.12 2.69 3.22
CA LEU A 39 -4.22 3.12 2.36
C LEU A 39 -4.55 4.59 2.63
N ALA A 40 -4.64 5.38 1.56
CA ALA A 40 -5.09 6.76 1.58
C ALA A 40 -6.35 6.93 0.74
N GLU A 41 -7.33 7.66 1.24
CA GLU A 41 -8.59 7.94 0.54
C GLU A 41 -8.61 9.31 -0.15
N SER A 42 -7.61 10.15 0.13
CA SER A 42 -7.50 11.49 -0.43
C SER A 42 -6.05 11.91 -0.64
N ILE A 43 -5.85 12.85 -1.57
CA ILE A 43 -4.55 13.46 -1.82
C ILE A 43 -4.00 14.15 -0.57
N ALA A 44 -4.85 14.78 0.23
CA ALA A 44 -4.43 15.45 1.47
C ALA A 44 -3.83 14.46 2.46
N GLN A 45 -4.51 13.32 2.64
CA GLN A 45 -4.02 12.24 3.51
C GLN A 45 -2.73 11.62 2.97
N ALA A 46 -2.69 11.27 1.67
CA ALA A 46 -1.50 10.71 1.04
C ALA A 46 -0.29 11.65 1.14
N SER A 47 -0.51 12.95 0.89
CA SER A 47 0.53 13.97 0.98
C SER A 47 1.06 14.14 2.40
N HIS A 48 0.21 14.00 3.41
CA HIS A 48 0.65 14.02 4.80
C HIS A 48 1.51 12.79 5.11
N MET A 49 1.02 11.60 4.73
CA MET A 49 1.72 10.32 4.95
C MET A 49 3.10 10.29 4.32
N VAL A 50 3.23 10.68 3.03
CA VAL A 50 4.51 10.72 2.33
C VAL A 50 5.50 11.69 3.00
N LYS A 51 5.02 12.79 3.60
CA LYS A 51 5.89 13.73 4.31
C LYS A 51 6.33 13.22 5.68
N THR A 52 5.48 12.46 6.38
CA THR A 52 5.76 11.94 7.73
C THR A 52 6.56 10.65 7.71
N ASN A 53 6.29 9.79 6.73
CA ASN A 53 6.94 8.50 6.55
C ASN A 53 6.89 8.16 5.05
N PRO A 54 7.86 8.61 4.25
CA PRO A 54 7.87 8.33 2.84
C PRO A 54 7.95 6.80 2.64
N PRO A 55 7.00 6.18 1.91
CA PRO A 55 7.22 4.84 1.39
C PRO A 55 8.41 4.89 0.40
N ALA A 56 9.03 3.73 0.15
CA ALA A 56 10.22 3.50 -0.69
C ALA A 56 10.42 4.48 -1.87
#